data_AF-A0A8T6C723-F1
#
_entry.id   AF-A0A8T6C723-F1
#
_cell.length_a   1.000
_cell.length_b   1.000
_cell.length_c   1.000
_cell.angle_alpha   90.00
_cell.angle_beta   90.00
_cell.angle_gamma   90.00
#
_symmetry.space_group_name_H-M   'P 1'
#
loop_
_entity.id
_entity.type
_entity.pdbx_description
1 polymer ?
#
loop_
_entity_poly.entity_id
_entity_poly.type
_entity_poly.pdbx_seq_one_letter_code
_entity_poly.pdbx_strand_id
1 'polypeptide(L)'
;MSFRLGVDVGGTFTDLLLVNEQSGEMYTAKVPSTPEDSSIGVSNGIDRVCGDADVDPGDITHVMHGTTVATNTILTGTGAKVGLVTTKGYRQVLQIARSFVPGGLGGWVIYNKSLPIAPLALTIEADERVGADGSVVHELNVGSLEAELQKLAGKGVEALTVSLINSFANPAHEQQVREVAERVLPGVPVSLSSEVVPEMQEYERTITTVANSYVRPKVATYVRNLEQQLNDTMSGVQLHVLRSDGGLASADAAEAYPVNLLMSGPAGGVSGAIWIASQAEHNNLLTFDMGGTSTDVALVQDGQAQLRRETTVGDVTVRASSVDVRTVGAGGGSIAHVPELTGALRVGPQSAGADPGPAAYAKGGEEPTVTDANVVLGYLPAEVRLGGDMKLDRGAAEAAVQKIADALGLSLMEAASGIVSLVNENMYGALRLVSVEQGHDPREFALIAFGGAGPLHANALGRLMSSWPVIIPPGPGVLCAYGDATTRVRNEASRTFIRRFGRTNAEEAADIFTDLAEQASQALDEEGIPRSDQTLSYQAD
;
A
#
# COMPACT_ATOMS: atom_id res chain seq x y z
N MET A 1 2.85 23.44 -22.56
CA MET A 1 3.78 22.28 -22.55
C MET A 1 3.11 21.16 -21.77
N SER A 2 3.58 19.91 -21.80
CA SER A 2 2.92 18.85 -21.03
C SER A 2 3.86 18.38 -19.93
N PHE A 3 3.45 18.58 -18.68
CA PHE A 3 4.15 18.10 -17.51
C PHE A 3 3.35 17.02 -16.80
N ARG A 4 4.08 16.04 -16.25
CA ARG A 4 3.57 15.02 -15.33
C ARG A 4 4.06 15.32 -13.92
N LEU A 5 3.19 15.15 -12.94
CA LEU A 5 3.54 15.31 -11.54
C LEU A 5 3.28 14.01 -10.77
N GLY A 6 4.33 13.41 -10.19
CA GLY A 6 4.21 12.36 -9.18
C GLY A 6 4.20 12.95 -7.78
N VAL A 7 3.30 12.49 -6.91
CA VAL A 7 3.12 12.98 -5.54
C VAL A 7 2.92 11.82 -4.58
N ASP A 8 3.90 11.60 -3.70
CA ASP A 8 3.80 10.63 -2.61
C ASP A 8 3.60 11.36 -1.28
N VAL A 9 2.47 11.08 -0.62
CA VAL A 9 2.17 11.62 0.72
C VAL A 9 2.61 10.62 1.79
N GLY A 10 3.80 10.87 2.33
CA GLY A 10 4.31 10.18 3.50
C GLY A 10 3.80 10.74 4.83
N GLY A 11 4.17 10.09 5.93
CA GLY A 11 3.79 10.53 7.29
C GLY A 11 4.59 11.73 7.82
N THR A 12 5.77 12.02 7.26
CA THR A 12 6.63 13.15 7.68
C THR A 12 6.76 14.22 6.61
N PHE A 13 6.92 13.80 5.36
CA PHE A 13 7.05 14.69 4.21
C PHE A 13 6.16 14.22 3.06
N THR A 14 5.75 15.18 2.24
CA THR A 14 5.18 14.96 0.91
C THR A 14 6.29 15.18 -0.11
N ASP A 15 6.51 14.17 -0.95
CA ASP A 15 7.54 14.15 -1.98
C ASP A 15 6.91 14.36 -3.35
N LEU A 16 7.50 15.25 -4.16
CA LEU A 16 6.99 15.61 -5.47
C LEU A 16 8.07 15.47 -6.54
N LEU A 17 7.66 14.98 -7.70
CA LEU A 17 8.49 14.92 -8.90
C LEU A 17 7.71 15.50 -10.09
N LEU A 18 8.18 16.61 -10.63
CA LEU A 18 7.68 17.21 -11.85
C LEU A 18 8.56 16.79 -13.03
N VAL A 19 7.96 16.23 -14.07
CA VAL A 19 8.65 15.72 -15.27
C VAL A 19 8.13 16.45 -16.50
N ASN A 20 9.04 17.04 -17.28
CA ASN A 20 8.73 17.56 -18.60
C ASN A 20 8.69 16.42 -19.62
N GLU A 21 7.53 16.15 -20.22
CA GLU A 21 7.38 15.01 -21.15
C GLU A 21 8.19 15.15 -22.43
N GLN A 22 8.55 16.37 -22.84
CA GLN A 22 9.28 16.62 -24.08
C GLN A 22 10.79 16.58 -23.90
N SER A 23 11.31 17.24 -22.85
CA SER A 23 12.75 17.30 -22.60
C SER A 23 13.27 16.17 -21.71
N GLY A 24 12.39 15.55 -20.91
CA GLY A 24 12.77 14.61 -19.86
C GLY A 24 13.41 15.27 -18.64
N GLU A 25 13.41 16.61 -18.55
CA GLU A 25 13.89 17.33 -17.37
C GLU A 25 12.99 17.06 -16.17
N MET A 26 13.62 16.95 -15.00
CA MET A 26 12.97 16.55 -13.75
C MET A 26 13.28 17.53 -12.65
N TYR A 27 12.26 17.89 -11.88
CA TYR A 27 12.33 18.80 -10.75
C TYR A 27 11.73 18.11 -9.53
N THR A 28 12.36 18.27 -8.37
CA THR A 28 11.92 17.62 -7.14
C THR A 28 11.61 18.66 -6.07
N ALA A 29 10.59 18.40 -5.27
CA ALA A 29 10.32 19.16 -4.06
C ALA A 29 9.96 18.22 -2.92
N LYS A 30 10.31 18.64 -1.70
CA LYS A 30 9.96 17.95 -0.46
C LYS A 30 9.43 18.98 0.51
N VAL A 31 8.19 18.79 0.94
CA VAL A 31 7.50 19.69 1.86
C VAL A 31 6.99 18.92 3.09
N PRO A 32 6.83 19.55 4.26
CA PRO A 32 6.24 18.88 5.41
C PRO A 32 4.82 18.36 5.10
N SER A 33 4.50 17.14 5.53
CA SER A 33 3.14 16.61 5.42
C SER A 33 2.18 17.38 6.34
N THR A 34 0.91 17.41 5.96
CA THR A 34 -0.19 18.00 6.74
C THR A 34 -1.19 16.88 7.10
N PRO A 35 -1.03 16.19 8.25
CA PRO A 35 -1.86 15.01 8.58
C PRO A 35 -3.35 15.29 8.73
N GLU A 36 -3.71 16.51 9.17
CA GLU A 36 -5.09 16.96 9.33
C GLU A 36 -5.80 17.09 7.96
N ASP A 37 -5.06 17.49 6.92
CA ASP A 37 -5.54 17.59 5.55
C ASP A 37 -4.35 17.49 4.58
N SER A 38 -4.15 16.30 4.01
CA SER A 38 -2.99 16.02 3.16
C SER A 38 -3.00 16.78 1.84
N SER A 39 -4.16 17.27 1.39
CA SER A 39 -4.24 18.00 0.13
C SER A 39 -3.50 19.35 0.20
N ILE A 40 -3.46 19.98 1.38
CA ILE A 40 -2.68 21.20 1.64
C ILE A 40 -1.18 20.94 1.40
N GLY A 41 -0.66 19.81 1.90
CA GLY A 41 0.73 19.40 1.69
C GLY A 41 1.04 19.21 0.20
N VAL A 42 0.10 18.65 -0.56
CA VAL A 42 0.22 18.52 -2.02
C VAL A 42 0.28 19.89 -2.69
N SER A 43 -0.64 20.81 -2.38
CA SER A 43 -0.65 22.17 -2.96
C SER A 43 0.63 22.94 -2.66
N ASN A 44 1.10 22.93 -1.41
CA ASN A 44 2.37 23.56 -1.03
C ASN A 44 3.55 22.99 -1.82
N GLY A 45 3.53 21.68 -2.07
CA GLY A 45 4.51 20.99 -2.88
C GLY A 45 4.48 21.43 -4.34
N ILE A 46 3.29 21.55 -4.93
CA ILE A 46 3.09 22.02 -6.30
C ILE A 46 3.64 23.43 -6.45
N ASP A 47 3.26 24.35 -5.57
CA ASP A 47 3.74 25.74 -5.58
C ASP A 47 5.28 25.80 -5.50
N ARG A 48 5.87 24.93 -4.66
CA ARG A 48 7.33 24.85 -4.50
C ARG A 48 8.01 24.34 -5.76
N VAL A 49 7.58 23.21 -6.32
CA VAL A 49 8.24 22.60 -7.49
C VAL A 49 8.04 23.42 -8.75
N CYS A 50 6.85 24.00 -8.96
CA CYS A 50 6.58 24.91 -10.07
C CYS A 50 7.40 26.20 -9.95
N GLY A 51 7.52 26.76 -8.74
CA GLY A 51 8.34 27.94 -8.48
C GLY A 51 9.83 27.70 -8.70
N ASP A 52 10.36 26.52 -8.32
CA ASP A 52 11.76 26.14 -8.58
C ASP A 52 12.03 25.88 -10.07
N ALA A 53 11.04 25.36 -10.80
CA ALA A 53 11.14 25.03 -12.21
C ALA A 53 10.79 26.20 -13.15
N ASP A 54 10.26 27.32 -12.64
CA ASP A 54 9.67 28.42 -13.41
C ASP A 54 8.59 27.92 -14.40
N VAL A 55 7.72 27.02 -13.92
CA VAL A 55 6.64 26.38 -14.69
C VAL A 55 5.28 26.88 -14.22
N ASP A 56 4.41 27.21 -15.16
CA ASP A 56 3.00 27.48 -14.87
C ASP A 56 2.30 26.17 -14.47
N PRO A 57 1.67 26.06 -13.29
CA PRO A 57 0.88 24.90 -12.91
C PRO A 57 -0.15 24.48 -13.98
N GLY A 58 -0.68 25.43 -14.76
CA GLY A 58 -1.61 25.14 -15.86
C GLY A 58 -1.03 24.30 -17.00
N ASP A 59 0.29 24.11 -17.08
CA ASP A 59 0.95 23.21 -18.03
C ASP A 59 1.04 21.75 -17.52
N ILE A 60 0.59 21.47 -16.29
CA ILE A 60 0.53 20.11 -15.74
C ILE A 60 -0.75 19.42 -16.22
N THR A 61 -0.59 18.30 -16.92
CA THR A 61 -1.72 17.57 -17.53
C THR A 61 -2.14 16.35 -16.73
N HIS A 62 -1.20 15.73 -15.99
CA HIS A 62 -1.45 14.53 -15.19
C HIS A 62 -0.80 14.65 -13.82
N VAL A 63 -1.55 14.23 -12.79
CA VAL A 63 -1.08 14.10 -11.42
C VAL A 63 -1.25 12.65 -10.99
N MET A 64 -0.16 11.99 -10.66
CA MET A 64 -0.14 10.64 -10.10
C MET A 64 0.10 10.73 -8.60
N HIS A 65 -0.77 10.09 -7.82
CA HIS A 65 -0.86 10.35 -6.40
C HIS A 65 -0.88 9.06 -5.56
N GLY A 66 0.13 8.88 -4.73
CA GLY A 66 0.18 7.88 -3.68
C GLY A 66 -0.46 8.38 -2.37
N THR A 67 -1.32 7.57 -1.76
CA THR A 67 -2.01 7.91 -0.50
C THR A 67 -2.03 6.76 0.50
N THR A 68 -1.91 7.11 1.78
CA THR A 68 -2.00 6.16 2.91
C THR A 68 -3.35 6.21 3.64
N VAL A 69 -4.31 6.99 3.15
CA VAL A 69 -5.61 7.23 3.81
C VAL A 69 -6.38 5.94 4.06
N ALA A 70 -6.41 5.02 3.09
CA ALA A 70 -7.11 3.73 3.23
C ALA A 70 -6.49 2.87 4.34
N THR A 71 -5.17 2.67 4.30
CA THR A 71 -4.41 1.90 5.30
C THR A 71 -4.59 2.48 6.70
N ASN A 72 -4.41 3.80 6.85
CA ASN A 72 -4.53 4.48 8.14
C ASN A 72 -5.95 4.41 8.70
N THR A 73 -6.98 4.43 7.85
CA THR A 73 -8.38 4.28 8.27
C THR A 73 -8.64 2.93 8.94
N ILE A 74 -8.05 1.84 8.41
CA ILE A 74 -8.13 0.51 9.03
C ILE A 74 -7.35 0.48 10.34
N LEU A 75 -6.08 0.91 10.33
CA LEU A 75 -5.21 0.85 11.51
C LEU A 75 -5.74 1.65 12.70
N THR A 76 -6.31 2.83 12.44
CA THR A 76 -6.84 3.72 13.49
C THR A 76 -8.26 3.37 13.92
N GLY A 77 -8.95 2.47 13.21
CA GLY A 77 -10.34 2.13 13.52
C GLY A 77 -11.32 3.30 13.28
N THR A 78 -11.00 4.21 12.35
CA THR A 78 -11.76 5.44 12.12
C THR A 78 -12.59 5.42 10.83
N GLY A 79 -12.89 4.25 10.28
CA GLY A 79 -13.69 4.10 9.07
C GLY A 79 -15.19 4.19 9.33
N ALA A 80 -15.94 3.92 8.27
CA ALA A 80 -17.39 4.02 8.24
C ALA A 80 -18.07 2.94 9.09
N LYS A 81 -19.22 3.26 9.65
CA LYS A 81 -20.11 2.28 10.28
C LYS A 81 -20.80 1.43 9.22
N VAL A 82 -20.25 0.25 8.95
CA VAL A 82 -20.73 -0.64 7.87
C VAL A 82 -21.91 -1.51 8.31
N GLY A 83 -22.99 -1.47 7.54
CA GLY A 83 -24.03 -2.49 7.53
C GLY A 83 -23.68 -3.63 6.57
N LEU A 84 -23.99 -4.88 6.93
CA LEU A 84 -23.71 -6.04 6.09
C LEU A 84 -25.00 -6.82 5.78
N VAL A 85 -25.27 -7.08 4.51
CA VAL A 85 -26.33 -7.97 4.04
C VAL A 85 -25.71 -9.30 3.63
N THR A 86 -26.18 -10.38 4.23
CA THR A 86 -25.76 -11.76 3.92
C THR A 86 -26.95 -12.60 3.50
N THR A 87 -26.70 -13.72 2.83
CA THR A 87 -27.73 -14.74 2.63
C THR A 87 -28.20 -15.30 3.98
N LYS A 88 -29.52 -15.52 4.13
CA LYS A 88 -30.11 -16.15 5.31
C LYS A 88 -29.39 -17.45 5.71
N GLY A 89 -29.04 -17.54 6.99
CA GLY A 89 -28.20 -18.58 7.58
C GLY A 89 -26.71 -18.25 7.67
N TYR A 90 -26.25 -17.14 7.08
CA TYR A 90 -24.82 -16.77 7.01
C TYR A 90 -24.48 -15.50 7.79
N ARG A 91 -25.38 -15.03 8.66
CA ARG A 91 -25.22 -13.79 9.44
C ARG A 91 -23.89 -13.68 10.20
N GLN A 92 -23.33 -14.78 10.68
CA GLN A 92 -22.10 -14.82 11.48
C GLN A 92 -20.82 -15.07 10.66
N VAL A 93 -20.84 -14.91 9.33
CA VAL A 93 -19.69 -15.25 8.46
C VAL A 93 -18.37 -14.63 8.94
N LEU A 94 -18.36 -13.35 9.34
CA LEU A 94 -17.13 -12.68 9.83
C LEU A 94 -16.73 -13.11 11.25
N GLN A 95 -17.72 -13.45 12.07
CA GLN A 95 -17.57 -13.80 13.47
C GLN A 95 -17.04 -15.21 13.62
N ILE A 96 -17.39 -16.11 12.71
CA ILE A 96 -16.81 -17.45 12.62
C ILE A 96 -15.42 -17.39 11.97
N ALA A 97 -15.23 -16.57 10.92
CA ALA A 97 -13.96 -16.43 10.18
C ALA A 97 -13.29 -17.77 9.87
N ARG A 98 -14.06 -18.74 9.33
CA ARG A 98 -13.60 -20.09 9.00
C ARG A 98 -12.97 -20.86 10.18
N SER A 99 -13.23 -20.44 11.42
CA SER A 99 -12.53 -20.92 12.63
C SER A 99 -11.00 -20.73 12.59
N PHE A 100 -10.52 -19.76 11.81
CA PHE A 100 -9.10 -19.43 11.74
C PHE A 100 -8.62 -18.81 13.06
N VAL A 101 -7.47 -19.28 13.54
CA VAL A 101 -6.76 -18.72 14.69
C VAL A 101 -5.31 -18.49 14.27
N PRO A 102 -4.80 -17.25 14.33
CA PRO A 102 -3.42 -16.96 13.98
C PRO A 102 -2.44 -17.55 15.00
N GLY A 103 -1.22 -17.83 14.55
CA GLY A 103 -0.11 -18.28 15.38
C GLY A 103 0.16 -19.79 15.31
N GLY A 104 1.19 -20.21 16.05
CA GLY A 104 1.59 -21.61 16.15
C GLY A 104 0.63 -22.46 16.99
N LEU A 105 1.02 -23.71 17.21
CA LEU A 105 0.24 -24.67 17.99
C LEU A 105 0.00 -24.13 19.41
N GLY A 106 -1.27 -23.94 19.79
CA GLY A 106 -1.68 -23.35 21.07
C GLY A 106 -1.97 -21.84 21.05
N GLY A 107 -1.83 -21.15 19.90
CA GLY A 107 -2.14 -19.72 19.77
C GLY A 107 -3.56 -19.34 20.20
N TRP A 108 -4.52 -20.27 20.06
CA TRP A 108 -5.93 -20.09 20.45
C TRP A 108 -6.14 -19.82 21.95
N VAL A 109 -5.22 -20.24 22.82
CA VAL A 109 -5.36 -20.09 24.28
C VAL A 109 -5.27 -18.61 24.69
N ILE A 110 -4.51 -17.82 23.95
CA ILE A 110 -4.26 -16.40 24.23
C ILE A 110 -4.83 -15.48 23.15
N TYR A 111 -5.49 -16.05 22.13
CA TYR A 111 -6.01 -15.28 21.02
C TYR A 111 -7.30 -14.56 21.41
N ASN A 112 -7.21 -13.23 21.51
CA ASN A 112 -8.37 -12.36 21.58
C ASN A 112 -8.74 -11.92 20.17
N LYS A 113 -9.86 -12.46 19.67
CA LYS A 113 -10.37 -12.09 18.34
C LYS A 113 -10.88 -10.66 18.36
N SER A 114 -10.30 -9.81 17.51
CA SER A 114 -10.76 -8.43 17.28
C SER A 114 -12.19 -8.40 16.75
N LEU A 115 -12.91 -7.34 17.13
CA LEU A 115 -14.28 -7.14 16.64
C LEU A 115 -14.26 -6.92 15.12
N PRO A 116 -15.12 -7.62 14.35
CA PRO A 116 -15.19 -7.40 12.91
C PRO A 116 -15.60 -5.96 12.56
N ILE A 117 -15.00 -5.43 11.49
CA ILE A 117 -15.26 -4.08 10.96
C ILE A 117 -16.72 -3.87 10.49
N ALA A 118 -17.46 -4.96 10.21
CA ALA A 118 -18.92 -4.95 10.18
C ALA A 118 -19.48 -5.67 11.43
N PRO A 119 -20.04 -4.95 12.41
CA PRO A 119 -20.59 -5.54 13.62
C PRO A 119 -21.79 -6.44 13.35
N LEU A 120 -21.90 -7.56 14.07
CA LEU A 120 -23.04 -8.50 13.96
C LEU A 120 -24.41 -7.83 14.21
N ALA A 121 -24.43 -6.77 15.03
CA ALA A 121 -25.62 -5.98 15.32
C ALA A 121 -26.12 -5.15 14.11
N LEU A 122 -25.26 -4.95 13.11
CA LEU A 122 -25.52 -4.27 11.83
C LEU A 122 -25.52 -5.25 10.64
N THR A 123 -25.44 -6.56 10.91
CA THR A 123 -25.58 -7.60 9.90
C THR A 123 -27.02 -8.09 9.83
N ILE A 124 -27.63 -7.96 8.64
CA ILE A 124 -28.96 -8.47 8.32
C ILE A 124 -28.87 -9.61 7.30
N GLU A 125 -29.95 -10.37 7.20
CA GLU A 125 -30.08 -11.51 6.31
C GLU A 125 -31.12 -11.20 5.24
N ALA A 126 -30.74 -11.37 3.98
CA ALA A 126 -31.67 -11.38 2.87
C ALA A 126 -32.21 -12.83 2.70
N ASP A 127 -33.51 -12.95 2.42
CA ASP A 127 -34.18 -14.25 2.24
C ASP A 127 -34.16 -14.64 0.76
N GLU A 128 -33.00 -15.15 0.31
CA GLU A 128 -32.73 -15.60 -1.06
C GLU A 128 -31.77 -16.80 -1.07
N ARG A 129 -31.63 -17.47 -2.21
CA ARG A 129 -30.58 -18.48 -2.40
C ARG A 129 -30.22 -18.66 -3.87
N VAL A 130 -28.91 -18.65 -4.15
CA VAL A 130 -28.32 -18.99 -5.45
C VAL A 130 -27.49 -20.29 -5.32
N GLY A 131 -27.67 -21.19 -6.28
CA GLY A 131 -26.93 -22.44 -6.41
C GLY A 131 -25.47 -22.23 -6.86
N ALA A 132 -24.62 -23.25 -6.69
CA ALA A 132 -23.21 -23.15 -7.07
C ALA A 132 -22.98 -22.99 -8.59
N ASP A 133 -23.98 -23.33 -9.40
CA ASP A 133 -24.01 -23.15 -10.85
C ASP A 133 -24.64 -21.82 -11.30
N GLY A 134 -25.03 -20.96 -10.34
CA GLY A 134 -25.71 -19.68 -10.60
C GLY A 134 -27.23 -19.79 -10.74
N SER A 135 -27.82 -20.99 -10.64
CA SER A 135 -29.28 -21.15 -10.67
C SER A 135 -29.95 -20.51 -9.44
N VAL A 136 -31.09 -19.86 -9.64
CA VAL A 136 -31.88 -19.33 -8.52
C VAL A 136 -32.61 -20.49 -7.84
N VAL A 137 -32.30 -20.71 -6.56
CA VAL A 137 -32.92 -21.75 -5.72
C VAL A 137 -34.09 -21.17 -4.92
N HIS A 138 -33.94 -19.92 -4.48
CA HIS A 138 -34.97 -19.16 -3.79
C HIS A 138 -34.88 -17.69 -4.20
N GLU A 139 -35.95 -17.15 -4.75
CA GLU A 139 -36.07 -15.75 -5.16
C GLU A 139 -35.84 -14.80 -3.97
N LEU A 140 -35.33 -13.61 -4.26
CA LEU A 140 -35.15 -12.57 -3.24
C LEU A 140 -36.50 -12.05 -2.73
N ASN A 141 -36.73 -12.15 -1.42
CA ASN A 141 -37.88 -11.52 -0.78
C ASN A 141 -37.63 -10.03 -0.50
N VAL A 142 -37.94 -9.20 -1.50
CA VAL A 142 -37.77 -7.73 -1.46
C VAL A 142 -38.48 -7.08 -0.27
N GLY A 143 -39.72 -7.50 0.05
CA GLY A 143 -40.48 -6.88 1.14
C GLY A 143 -39.85 -7.11 2.52
N SER A 144 -39.30 -8.30 2.75
CA SER A 144 -38.56 -8.60 4.00
C SER A 144 -37.24 -7.84 4.08
N LEU A 145 -36.52 -7.73 2.96
CA LEU A 145 -35.26 -7.00 2.85
C LEU A 145 -35.47 -5.51 3.14
N GLU A 146 -36.49 -4.89 2.55
CA GLU A 146 -36.82 -3.48 2.76
C GLU A 146 -37.07 -3.18 4.25
N ALA A 147 -37.81 -4.03 4.95
CA ALA A 147 -38.06 -3.88 6.37
C ALA A 147 -36.78 -3.99 7.22
N GLU A 148 -35.84 -4.87 6.88
CA GLU A 148 -34.55 -4.97 7.57
C GLU A 148 -33.62 -3.79 7.25
N LEU A 149 -33.61 -3.30 6.01
CA LEU A 149 -32.85 -2.10 5.62
C LEU A 149 -33.35 -0.85 6.35
N GLN A 150 -34.67 -0.70 6.54
CA GLN A 150 -35.24 0.40 7.35
C GLN A 150 -34.78 0.33 8.81
N LYS A 151 -34.63 -0.88 9.38
CA LYS A 151 -34.06 -1.05 10.73
C LYS A 151 -32.59 -0.68 10.78
N LEU A 152 -31.82 -0.96 9.72
CA LEU A 152 -30.42 -0.50 9.61
C LEU A 152 -30.33 1.02 9.47
N ALA A 153 -31.23 1.65 8.72
CA ALA A 153 -31.31 3.11 8.58
C ALA A 153 -31.37 3.80 9.94
N GLY A 154 -32.24 3.31 10.84
CA GLY A 154 -32.36 3.82 12.21
C GLY A 154 -31.12 3.64 13.10
N LYS A 155 -30.10 2.91 12.64
CA LYS A 155 -28.83 2.71 13.36
C LYS A 155 -27.69 3.58 12.81
N GLY A 156 -27.94 4.40 11.79
CA GLY A 156 -26.95 5.32 11.23
C GLY A 156 -25.78 4.61 10.56
N VAL A 157 -26.06 3.63 9.69
CA VAL A 157 -25.04 3.04 8.82
C VAL A 157 -24.53 4.07 7.81
N GLU A 158 -23.22 4.13 7.63
CA GLU A 158 -22.55 5.10 6.74
C GLU A 158 -22.13 4.47 5.41
N ALA A 159 -22.08 3.14 5.35
CA ALA A 159 -21.89 2.35 4.13
C ALA A 159 -22.61 1.01 4.25
N LEU A 160 -23.00 0.41 3.12
CA LEU A 160 -23.65 -0.89 3.07
C LEU A 160 -22.84 -1.86 2.21
N THR A 161 -22.53 -3.03 2.76
CA THR A 161 -21.95 -4.15 2.03
C THR A 161 -23.02 -5.20 1.76
N VAL A 162 -23.07 -5.73 0.55
CA VAL A 162 -23.90 -6.88 0.19
C VAL A 162 -22.97 -8.02 -0.21
N SER A 163 -23.02 -9.14 0.50
CA SER A 163 -22.30 -10.35 0.13
C SER A 163 -23.18 -11.58 0.28
N LEU A 164 -23.72 -12.02 -0.85
CA LEU A 164 -24.60 -13.18 -0.93
C LEU A 164 -23.83 -14.42 -1.37
N ILE A 165 -24.30 -15.59 -0.98
CA ILE A 165 -23.68 -16.85 -1.35
C ILE A 165 -23.83 -17.08 -2.85
N ASN A 166 -22.73 -17.43 -3.51
CA ASN A 166 -22.63 -17.67 -4.95
C ASN A 166 -22.94 -16.46 -5.85
N SER A 167 -22.87 -15.22 -5.32
CA SER A 167 -23.05 -14.02 -6.13
C SER A 167 -22.00 -13.85 -7.23
N PHE A 168 -20.80 -14.43 -7.06
CA PHE A 168 -19.78 -14.53 -8.11
C PHE A 168 -20.25 -15.34 -9.34
N ALA A 169 -21.20 -16.27 -9.15
CA ALA A 169 -21.74 -17.09 -10.23
C ALA A 169 -23.00 -16.46 -10.85
N ASN A 170 -23.80 -15.75 -10.04
CA ASN A 170 -24.95 -14.98 -10.50
C ASN A 170 -25.16 -13.74 -9.60
N PRO A 171 -24.86 -12.53 -10.09
CA PRO A 171 -24.91 -11.31 -9.30
C PRO A 171 -26.32 -10.71 -9.17
N ALA A 172 -27.34 -11.27 -9.82
CA ALA A 172 -28.65 -10.63 -9.98
C ALA A 172 -29.31 -10.24 -8.65
N HIS A 173 -29.23 -11.09 -7.61
CA HIS A 173 -29.80 -10.75 -6.31
C HIS A 173 -29.02 -9.64 -5.59
N GLU A 174 -27.69 -9.58 -5.72
CA GLU A 174 -26.90 -8.48 -5.16
C GLU A 174 -27.28 -7.15 -5.82
N GLN A 175 -27.46 -7.15 -7.14
CA GLN A 175 -27.90 -5.98 -7.90
C GLN A 175 -29.30 -5.52 -7.47
N GLN A 176 -30.25 -6.44 -7.28
CA GLN A 176 -31.58 -6.12 -6.75
C GLN A 176 -31.52 -5.58 -5.32
N VAL A 177 -30.63 -6.11 -4.45
CA VAL A 177 -30.43 -5.56 -3.10
C VAL A 177 -29.94 -4.11 -3.17
N ARG A 178 -29.01 -3.78 -4.06
CA ARG A 178 -28.54 -2.39 -4.28
C ARG A 178 -29.70 -1.47 -4.66
N GLU A 179 -30.52 -1.85 -5.64
CA GLU A 179 -31.67 -1.03 -6.07
C GLU A 179 -32.64 -0.74 -4.91
N VAL A 180 -32.89 -1.72 -4.04
CA VAL A 180 -33.73 -1.53 -2.85
C VAL A 180 -33.03 -0.64 -1.83
N ALA A 181 -31.74 -0.88 -1.57
CA ALA A 181 -30.94 -0.14 -0.62
C ALA A 181 -30.81 1.35 -0.99
N GLU A 182 -30.58 1.68 -2.26
CA GLU A 182 -30.47 3.06 -2.73
C GLU A 182 -31.76 3.87 -2.51
N ARG A 183 -32.93 3.20 -2.55
CA ARG A 183 -34.22 3.84 -2.23
C ARG A 183 -34.44 4.02 -0.72
N VAL A 184 -34.02 3.05 0.09
CA VAL A 184 -34.28 3.03 1.55
C VAL A 184 -33.21 3.79 2.34
N LEU A 185 -31.99 3.83 1.84
CA LEU A 185 -30.80 4.44 2.45
C LEU A 185 -30.18 5.47 1.50
N PRO A 186 -30.90 6.54 1.13
CA PRO A 186 -30.40 7.52 0.18
C PRO A 186 -29.09 8.15 0.67
N GLY A 187 -28.08 8.18 -0.19
CA GLY A 187 -26.74 8.73 0.12
C GLY A 187 -25.79 7.76 0.81
N VAL A 188 -26.23 6.55 1.19
CA VAL A 188 -25.35 5.52 1.74
C VAL A 188 -24.72 4.73 0.59
N PRO A 189 -23.39 4.74 0.40
CA PRO A 189 -22.74 3.98 -0.65
C PRO A 189 -22.92 2.47 -0.45
N VAL A 190 -23.31 1.78 -1.51
CA VAL A 190 -23.47 0.31 -1.55
C VAL A 190 -22.29 -0.31 -2.28
N SER A 191 -21.69 -1.36 -1.71
CA SER A 191 -20.68 -2.20 -2.37
C SER A 191 -21.20 -3.62 -2.51
N LEU A 192 -21.19 -4.13 -3.74
CA LEU A 192 -21.56 -5.50 -4.07
C LEU A 192 -20.33 -6.39 -4.10
N SER A 193 -20.41 -7.53 -3.44
CA SER A 193 -19.28 -8.45 -3.40
C SER A 193 -18.98 -9.09 -4.75
N SER A 194 -19.98 -9.22 -5.63
CA SER A 194 -19.82 -9.64 -7.02
C SER A 194 -19.10 -8.61 -7.90
N GLU A 195 -19.01 -7.35 -7.47
CA GLU A 195 -18.27 -6.29 -8.18
C GLU A 195 -16.88 -6.10 -7.59
N VAL A 196 -16.75 -6.13 -6.26
CA VAL A 196 -15.45 -5.90 -5.59
C VAL A 196 -14.52 -7.12 -5.69
N VAL A 197 -15.02 -8.34 -5.46
CA VAL A 197 -14.24 -9.58 -5.56
C VAL A 197 -15.13 -10.68 -6.15
N PRO A 198 -15.22 -10.81 -7.48
CA PRO A 198 -16.02 -11.84 -8.17
C PRO A 198 -15.39 -13.25 -8.07
N GLU A 199 -14.90 -13.61 -6.89
CA GLU A 199 -14.24 -14.88 -6.59
C GLU A 199 -15.07 -15.80 -5.68
N MET A 200 -14.82 -17.10 -5.80
CA MET A 200 -15.29 -18.11 -4.83
C MET A 200 -14.72 -17.82 -3.43
N GLN A 201 -15.35 -18.39 -2.40
CA GLN A 201 -15.07 -18.26 -0.96
C GLN A 201 -15.76 -17.06 -0.31
N GLU A 202 -16.72 -17.37 0.56
CA GLU A 202 -17.62 -16.39 1.16
C GLU A 202 -16.95 -15.49 2.18
N TYR A 203 -16.02 -16.00 2.99
CA TYR A 203 -15.40 -15.21 4.05
C TYR A 203 -14.50 -14.11 3.48
N GLU A 204 -13.56 -14.50 2.61
CA GLU A 204 -12.58 -13.61 1.99
C GLU A 204 -13.27 -12.56 1.11
N ARG A 205 -14.27 -12.99 0.31
CA ARG A 205 -15.09 -12.07 -0.47
C ARG A 205 -15.83 -11.09 0.44
N THR A 206 -16.49 -11.58 1.50
CA THR A 206 -17.23 -10.72 2.43
C THR A 206 -16.31 -9.71 3.14
N ILE A 207 -15.20 -10.16 3.75
CA ILE A 207 -14.33 -9.26 4.51
C ILE A 207 -13.67 -8.21 3.62
N THR A 208 -13.35 -8.56 2.37
CA THR A 208 -12.79 -7.63 1.39
C THR A 208 -13.80 -6.57 0.98
N THR A 209 -15.04 -6.97 0.66
CA THR A 209 -16.11 -6.01 0.33
C THR A 209 -16.48 -5.14 1.54
N VAL A 210 -16.46 -5.69 2.76
CA VAL A 210 -16.67 -4.91 3.98
C VAL A 210 -15.53 -3.91 4.20
N ALA A 211 -14.27 -4.32 4.01
CA ALA A 211 -13.13 -3.42 4.10
C ALA A 211 -13.23 -2.28 3.08
N ASN A 212 -13.67 -2.59 1.85
CA ASN A 212 -13.97 -1.59 0.82
C ASN A 212 -15.01 -0.57 1.31
N SER A 213 -16.18 -1.03 1.77
CA SER A 213 -17.23 -0.16 2.30
C SER A 213 -16.79 0.64 3.53
N TYR A 214 -15.93 0.06 4.37
CA TYR A 214 -15.42 0.68 5.59
C TYR A 214 -14.53 1.89 5.30
N VAL A 215 -13.65 1.81 4.30
CA VAL A 215 -12.75 2.93 3.96
C VAL A 215 -13.34 3.90 2.94
N ARG A 216 -14.34 3.48 2.17
CA ARG A 216 -14.89 4.23 1.02
C ARG A 216 -15.32 5.66 1.30
N PRO A 217 -16.10 5.99 2.34
CA PRO A 217 -16.48 7.38 2.57
C PRO A 217 -15.28 8.31 2.77
N LYS A 218 -14.28 7.88 3.54
CA LYS A 218 -13.08 8.69 3.80
C LYS A 218 -12.22 8.87 2.56
N VAL A 219 -11.98 7.81 1.82
CA VAL A 219 -11.19 7.88 0.58
C VAL A 219 -11.92 8.74 -0.46
N ALA A 220 -13.23 8.58 -0.62
CA ALA A 220 -14.01 9.39 -1.56
C ALA A 220 -13.97 10.88 -1.21
N THR A 221 -14.15 11.26 0.05
CA THR A 221 -14.00 12.66 0.46
C THR A 221 -12.60 13.19 0.16
N TYR A 222 -11.56 12.41 0.43
CA TYR A 222 -10.19 12.81 0.17
C TYR A 222 -9.91 13.03 -1.32
N VAL A 223 -10.26 12.06 -2.17
CA VAL A 223 -10.03 12.11 -3.61
C VAL A 223 -10.77 13.29 -4.24
N ARG A 224 -12.05 13.54 -3.89
CA ARG A 224 -12.81 14.70 -4.39
C ARG A 224 -12.22 16.03 -3.97
N ASN A 225 -11.81 16.16 -2.71
CA ASN A 225 -11.21 17.40 -2.23
C ASN A 225 -9.90 17.68 -2.98
N LEU A 226 -9.09 16.65 -3.19
CA LEU A 226 -7.86 16.76 -3.95
C LEU A 226 -8.15 17.14 -5.41
N GLU A 227 -9.05 16.43 -6.08
CA GLU A 227 -9.43 16.70 -7.46
C GLU A 227 -9.97 18.13 -7.64
N GLN A 228 -10.81 18.61 -6.72
CA GLN A 228 -11.31 19.98 -6.75
C GLN A 228 -10.18 21.00 -6.62
N GLN A 229 -9.28 20.82 -5.66
CA GLN A 229 -8.14 21.74 -5.45
C GLN A 229 -7.17 21.75 -6.63
N LEU A 230 -6.94 20.58 -7.24
CA LEU A 230 -6.10 20.48 -8.44
C LEU A 230 -6.75 21.21 -9.61
N ASN A 231 -8.07 21.05 -9.81
CA ASN A 231 -8.80 21.75 -10.88
C ASN A 231 -8.89 23.27 -10.70
N ASP A 232 -8.90 23.76 -9.47
CA ASP A 232 -8.89 25.21 -9.18
C ASP A 232 -7.60 25.90 -9.66
N THR A 233 -6.48 25.17 -9.69
CA THR A 233 -5.15 25.68 -10.09
C THR A 233 -4.71 25.21 -11.48
N MET A 234 -5.12 24.00 -11.88
CA MET A 234 -4.66 23.28 -13.08
C MET A 234 -5.89 22.76 -13.85
N SER A 235 -6.49 23.63 -14.65
CA SER A 235 -7.75 23.33 -15.35
C SER A 235 -7.60 22.15 -16.31
N GLY A 236 -8.39 21.09 -16.10
CA GLY A 236 -8.42 19.91 -16.96
C GLY A 236 -7.34 18.86 -16.65
N VAL A 237 -6.70 18.97 -15.48
CA VAL A 237 -5.73 17.98 -14.99
C VAL A 237 -6.40 16.64 -14.69
N GLN A 238 -5.74 15.55 -15.07
CA GLN A 238 -6.18 14.20 -14.75
C GLN A 238 -5.51 13.69 -13.48
N LEU A 239 -6.31 13.34 -12.47
CA LEU A 239 -5.83 12.72 -11.24
C LEU A 239 -5.86 11.19 -11.36
N HIS A 240 -4.69 10.58 -11.19
CA HIS A 240 -4.53 9.14 -11.08
C HIS A 240 -4.06 8.77 -9.67
N VAL A 241 -4.65 7.73 -9.09
CA VAL A 241 -4.32 7.26 -7.75
C VAL A 241 -3.53 5.95 -7.85
N LEU A 242 -2.42 5.86 -7.14
CA LEU A 242 -1.58 4.66 -7.08
C LEU A 242 -2.30 3.53 -6.32
N ARG A 243 -2.38 2.37 -6.98
CA ARG A 243 -2.87 1.11 -6.43
C ARG A 243 -1.74 0.29 -5.81
N SER A 244 -2.13 -0.64 -4.97
CA SER A 244 -1.21 -1.48 -4.18
C SER A 244 -0.45 -2.50 -4.99
N ASP A 245 -0.93 -2.83 -6.19
CA ASP A 245 -0.28 -3.71 -7.18
C ASP A 245 0.70 -2.95 -8.09
N GLY A 246 0.94 -1.66 -7.82
CA GLY A 246 1.83 -0.82 -8.61
C GLY A 246 1.23 -0.34 -9.93
N GLY A 247 -0.10 -0.40 -10.10
CA GLY A 247 -0.83 0.25 -11.20
C GLY A 247 -1.42 1.61 -10.80
N LEU A 248 -1.89 2.38 -11.78
CA LEU A 248 -2.70 3.58 -11.54
C LEU A 248 -4.19 3.31 -11.81
N ALA A 249 -5.06 3.99 -11.07
CA ALA A 249 -6.50 4.04 -11.28
C ALA A 249 -6.98 5.49 -11.40
N SER A 250 -8.09 5.72 -12.12
CA SER A 250 -8.81 6.99 -12.06
C SER A 250 -9.30 7.34 -10.65
N ALA A 251 -9.58 8.62 -10.43
CA ALA A 251 -10.25 9.11 -9.22
C ALA A 251 -11.54 8.31 -8.92
N ASP A 252 -12.44 8.20 -9.89
CA ASP A 252 -13.71 7.46 -9.75
C ASP A 252 -13.51 6.00 -9.32
N ALA A 253 -12.55 5.30 -9.94
CA ALA A 253 -12.24 3.91 -9.58
C ALA A 253 -11.65 3.80 -8.17
N ALA A 254 -10.79 4.75 -7.77
CA ALA A 254 -10.23 4.83 -6.42
C ALA A 254 -11.31 5.10 -5.35
N GLU A 255 -12.36 5.87 -5.68
CA GLU A 255 -13.51 6.07 -4.80
C GLU A 255 -14.43 4.85 -4.71
N ALA A 256 -14.61 4.11 -5.81
CA ALA A 256 -15.46 2.94 -5.86
C ALA A 256 -14.82 1.72 -5.18
N TYR A 257 -13.51 1.52 -5.42
CA TYR A 257 -12.73 0.35 -5.00
C TYR A 257 -11.48 0.69 -4.16
N PRO A 258 -11.61 1.50 -3.10
CA PRO A 258 -10.49 1.94 -2.27
C PRO A 258 -9.75 0.81 -1.55
N VAL A 259 -10.32 -0.41 -1.50
CA VAL A 259 -9.62 -1.59 -0.97
C VAL A 259 -8.33 -1.90 -1.74
N ASN A 260 -8.27 -1.52 -3.02
CA ASN A 260 -7.08 -1.69 -3.86
C ASN A 260 -5.96 -0.67 -3.56
N LEU A 261 -6.23 0.31 -2.69
CA LEU A 261 -5.26 1.32 -2.23
C LEU A 261 -4.58 0.93 -0.90
N LEU A 262 -4.98 -0.19 -0.30
CA LEU A 262 -4.40 -0.66 0.95
C LEU A 262 -2.94 -1.10 0.76
N MET A 263 -2.03 -0.39 1.41
CA MET A 263 -0.57 -0.57 1.28
C MET A 263 -0.01 -0.12 -0.08
N SER A 264 -0.56 0.93 -0.69
CA SER A 264 -0.05 1.47 -1.96
C SER A 264 1.30 2.17 -1.88
N GLY A 265 1.64 2.82 -0.76
CA GLY A 265 2.91 3.57 -0.63
C GLY A 265 4.17 2.79 -1.07
N PRO A 266 4.43 1.58 -0.52
CA PRO A 266 5.56 0.77 -0.94
C PRO A 266 5.55 0.36 -2.42
N ALA A 267 4.38 0.28 -3.06
CA ALA A 267 4.27 -0.06 -4.47
C ALA A 267 4.89 1.03 -5.36
N GLY A 268 4.74 2.31 -4.99
CA GLY A 268 5.35 3.43 -5.71
C GLY A 268 6.87 3.33 -5.70
N GLY A 269 7.47 3.07 -4.54
CA GLY A 269 8.92 2.85 -4.43
C GLY A 269 9.43 1.71 -5.30
N VAL A 270 8.70 0.57 -5.33
CA VAL A 270 9.04 -0.58 -6.19
C VAL A 270 8.90 -0.25 -7.67
N SER A 271 7.82 0.43 -8.09
CA SER A 271 7.64 0.87 -9.48
C SER A 271 8.76 1.82 -9.92
N GLY A 272 9.16 2.77 -9.07
CA GLY A 272 10.28 3.66 -9.34
C GLY A 272 11.61 2.91 -9.46
N ALA A 273 11.84 1.92 -8.60
CA ALA A 273 13.01 1.04 -8.67
C ALA A 273 13.06 0.24 -9.98
N ILE A 274 11.94 -0.34 -10.41
CA ILE A 274 11.82 -1.04 -11.70
C ILE A 274 12.17 -0.10 -12.85
N TRP A 275 11.58 1.10 -12.85
CA TRP A 275 11.82 2.08 -13.90
C TRP A 275 13.30 2.42 -14.01
N ILE A 276 13.95 2.82 -12.91
CA ILE A 276 15.38 3.20 -12.92
C ILE A 276 16.28 2.04 -13.30
N ALA A 277 16.06 0.86 -12.72
CA ALA A 277 16.92 -0.28 -13.00
C ALA A 277 16.76 -0.78 -14.45
N SER A 278 15.57 -0.68 -15.04
CA SER A 278 15.36 -0.99 -16.46
C SER A 278 16.18 -0.09 -17.38
N GLN A 279 16.36 1.19 -17.03
CA GLN A 279 17.23 2.12 -17.77
C GLN A 279 18.71 1.74 -17.63
N ALA A 280 19.07 1.06 -16.54
CA ALA A 280 20.40 0.49 -16.31
C ALA A 280 20.51 -0.97 -16.81
N GLU A 281 19.56 -1.44 -17.62
CA GLU A 281 19.53 -2.80 -18.19
C GLU A 281 19.48 -3.94 -17.15
N HIS A 282 18.91 -3.66 -15.97
CA HIS A 282 18.70 -4.64 -14.90
C HIS A 282 17.21 -4.89 -14.65
N ASN A 283 16.75 -6.12 -14.94
CA ASN A 283 15.35 -6.52 -14.82
C ASN A 283 15.06 -7.43 -13.61
N ASN A 284 16.11 -7.99 -12.99
CA ASN A 284 16.02 -8.82 -11.80
C ASN A 284 16.60 -8.05 -10.62
N LEU A 285 15.74 -7.66 -9.68
CA LEU A 285 16.10 -6.73 -8.60
C LEU A 285 15.64 -7.25 -7.24
N LEU A 286 16.43 -6.96 -6.22
CA LEU A 286 15.98 -6.86 -4.84
C LEU A 286 15.87 -5.38 -4.51
N THR A 287 14.68 -4.95 -4.10
CA THR A 287 14.48 -3.58 -3.62
C THR A 287 14.83 -3.49 -2.14
N PHE A 288 15.40 -2.36 -1.75
CA PHE A 288 15.76 -2.05 -0.38
C PHE A 288 15.45 -0.57 -0.10
N ASP A 289 14.26 -0.31 0.41
CA ASP A 289 13.84 1.01 0.86
C ASP A 289 14.06 1.12 2.37
N MET A 290 14.95 2.00 2.81
CA MET A 290 15.15 2.23 4.24
C MET A 290 14.85 3.68 4.61
N GLY A 291 13.84 3.84 5.45
CA GLY A 291 13.43 5.11 6.05
C GLY A 291 13.98 5.31 7.46
N GLY A 292 13.31 6.18 8.22
CA GLY A 292 13.65 6.45 9.62
C GLY A 292 13.16 5.37 10.59
N THR A 293 12.07 4.68 10.29
CA THR A 293 11.42 3.75 11.24
C THR A 293 11.49 2.29 10.79
N SER A 294 11.38 2.07 9.48
CA SER A 294 11.27 0.75 8.88
C SER A 294 12.14 0.63 7.62
N THR A 295 12.26 -0.61 7.16
CA THR A 295 12.78 -0.98 5.85
C THR A 295 11.73 -1.81 5.13
N ASP A 296 11.53 -1.54 3.85
CA ASP A 296 10.67 -2.29 2.94
C ASP A 296 11.52 -2.96 1.85
N VAL A 297 11.27 -4.26 1.62
CA VAL A 297 11.98 -5.04 0.59
C VAL A 297 11.01 -5.83 -0.27
N ALA A 298 11.32 -5.96 -1.55
CA ALA A 298 10.56 -6.73 -2.52
C ALA A 298 11.50 -7.39 -3.54
N LEU A 299 10.98 -8.39 -4.24
CA LEU A 299 11.65 -9.05 -5.35
C LEU A 299 10.98 -8.68 -6.67
N VAL A 300 11.80 -8.29 -7.64
CA VAL A 300 11.41 -8.02 -9.03
C VAL A 300 12.10 -9.06 -9.91
N GLN A 301 11.33 -9.72 -10.76
CA GLN A 301 11.83 -10.68 -11.72
C GLN A 301 11.33 -10.32 -13.12
N ASP A 302 12.22 -10.37 -14.12
CA ASP A 302 11.90 -10.07 -15.51
C ASP A 302 11.21 -8.70 -15.70
N GLY A 303 11.58 -7.72 -14.87
CA GLY A 303 11.04 -6.37 -14.88
C GLY A 303 9.65 -6.24 -14.25
N GLN A 304 9.16 -7.29 -13.57
CA GLN A 304 7.86 -7.32 -12.92
C GLN A 304 8.01 -7.57 -11.43
N ALA A 305 7.32 -6.76 -10.63
CA ALA A 305 7.22 -6.99 -9.19
C ALA A 305 6.39 -8.26 -8.93
N GLN A 306 6.82 -9.08 -7.97
CA GLN A 306 5.98 -10.16 -7.47
C GLN A 306 4.74 -9.59 -6.79
N LEU A 307 3.58 -10.17 -7.07
CA LEU A 307 2.31 -9.78 -6.46
C LEU A 307 1.85 -10.86 -5.47
N ARG A 308 1.23 -10.43 -4.37
CA ARG A 308 0.44 -11.30 -3.49
C ARG A 308 -1.04 -11.02 -3.73
N ARG A 309 -1.88 -12.05 -3.65
CA ARG A 309 -3.35 -11.94 -3.79
C ARG A 309 -4.06 -11.48 -2.53
N GLU A 310 -3.39 -11.55 -1.39
CA GLU A 310 -3.93 -11.16 -0.10
C GLU A 310 -3.08 -10.06 0.52
N THR A 311 -3.76 -9.03 1.00
CA THR A 311 -3.16 -7.89 1.70
C THR A 311 -3.65 -7.88 3.14
N THR A 312 -2.75 -7.69 4.10
CA THR A 312 -3.10 -7.64 5.53
C THR A 312 -2.77 -6.27 6.12
N VAL A 313 -3.77 -5.64 6.73
CA VAL A 313 -3.64 -4.36 7.45
C VAL A 313 -4.22 -4.53 8.85
N GLY A 314 -3.37 -4.47 9.88
CA GLY A 314 -3.76 -4.84 11.24
C GLY A 314 -4.25 -6.30 11.29
N ASP A 315 -5.46 -6.51 11.82
CA ASP A 315 -6.09 -7.84 11.90
C ASP A 315 -6.97 -8.17 10.67
N VAL A 316 -7.02 -7.29 9.67
CA VAL A 316 -7.88 -7.44 8.50
C VAL A 316 -7.05 -7.93 7.31
N THR A 317 -7.31 -9.16 6.87
CA THR A 317 -6.75 -9.73 5.64
C THR A 317 -7.82 -9.73 4.55
N VAL A 318 -7.53 -9.06 3.44
CA VAL A 318 -8.41 -8.89 2.28
C VAL A 318 -7.82 -9.54 1.04
N ARG A 319 -8.68 -9.96 0.11
CA ARG A 319 -8.32 -10.36 -1.26
C ARG A 319 -8.19 -9.14 -2.15
N ALA A 320 -7.18 -8.34 -1.89
CA ALA A 320 -6.74 -7.25 -2.77
C ALA A 320 -5.29 -7.51 -3.12
N SER A 321 -4.98 -7.50 -4.42
CA SER A 321 -3.63 -7.71 -4.92
C SER A 321 -2.71 -6.57 -4.50
N SER A 322 -1.52 -6.89 -4.02
CA SER A 322 -0.48 -5.90 -3.72
C SER A 322 0.88 -6.40 -4.17
N VAL A 323 1.81 -5.46 -4.36
CA VAL A 323 3.24 -5.79 -4.46
C VAL A 323 3.65 -6.58 -3.22
N ASP A 324 4.41 -7.65 -3.44
CA ASP A 324 4.99 -8.46 -2.38
C ASP A 324 6.12 -7.71 -1.67
N VAL A 325 5.72 -6.81 -0.79
CA VAL A 325 6.63 -6.09 0.09
C VAL A 325 6.66 -6.73 1.47
N ARG A 326 7.86 -6.88 2.01
CA ARG A 326 8.09 -7.23 3.41
C ARG A 326 8.70 -6.05 4.15
N THR A 327 7.98 -5.59 5.16
CA THR A 327 8.44 -4.56 6.08
C THR A 327 9.16 -5.18 7.27
N VAL A 328 10.33 -4.64 7.62
CA VAL A 328 11.02 -4.94 8.88
C VAL A 328 11.17 -3.65 9.69
N GLY A 329 10.99 -3.76 11.02
CA GLY A 329 11.17 -2.66 11.97
C GLY A 329 12.64 -2.32 12.19
N ALA A 330 13.31 -1.90 11.12
CA ALA A 330 14.72 -1.51 11.11
C ALA A 330 14.89 -0.31 10.16
N GLY A 331 14.90 0.91 10.71
CA GLY A 331 15.23 2.14 10.00
C GLY A 331 16.35 2.93 10.68
N GLY A 332 16.64 4.14 10.20
CA GLY A 332 17.70 4.99 10.75
C GLY A 332 17.49 5.40 12.21
N GLY A 333 16.25 5.55 12.66
CA GLY A 333 15.88 5.85 14.04
C GLY A 333 15.79 4.63 14.96
N SER A 334 16.12 3.43 14.50
CA SER A 334 16.04 2.22 15.36
C SER A 334 16.95 2.37 16.57
N ILE A 335 16.39 2.17 17.76
CA ILE A 335 17.10 2.39 19.02
C ILE A 335 17.99 1.19 19.33
N ALA A 336 19.27 1.47 19.56
CA ALA A 336 20.23 0.53 20.09
C ALA A 336 20.12 0.45 21.61
N HIS A 337 20.16 -0.75 22.18
CA HIS A 337 20.13 -0.92 23.64
C HIS A 337 20.80 -2.24 24.05
N VAL A 338 21.19 -2.31 25.32
CA VAL A 338 21.78 -3.52 25.93
C VAL A 338 20.89 -3.91 27.12
N PRO A 339 19.98 -4.89 26.97
CA PRO A 339 19.15 -5.35 28.08
C PRO A 339 20.01 -5.92 29.20
N GLU A 340 19.79 -5.48 30.45
CA GLU A 340 20.54 -5.93 31.62
C GLU A 340 20.56 -7.47 31.77
N LEU A 341 19.43 -8.12 31.44
CA LEU A 341 19.28 -9.57 31.57
C LEU A 341 20.16 -10.36 30.60
N THR A 342 20.32 -9.88 29.36
CA THR A 342 21.03 -10.62 28.31
C THR A 342 22.45 -10.14 28.12
N GLY A 343 22.75 -8.88 28.45
CA GLY A 343 24.03 -8.22 28.17
C GLY A 343 24.37 -8.13 26.69
N ALA A 344 23.42 -8.41 25.80
CA ALA A 344 23.65 -8.50 24.36
C ALA A 344 23.06 -7.26 23.65
N LEU A 345 23.86 -6.64 22.77
CA LEU A 345 23.40 -5.53 21.94
C LEU A 345 22.17 -5.93 21.12
N ARG A 346 21.15 -5.06 21.14
CA ARG A 346 19.95 -5.14 20.32
C ARG A 346 19.77 -3.80 19.61
N VAL A 347 19.22 -3.84 18.39
CA VAL A 347 18.86 -2.66 17.61
C VAL A 347 17.45 -2.86 17.09
N GLY A 348 16.55 -1.94 17.48
CA GLY A 348 15.11 -2.09 17.26
C GLY A 348 14.45 -3.15 18.18
N PRO A 349 13.15 -3.43 17.97
CA PRO A 349 12.28 -2.85 16.94
C PRO A 349 11.79 -1.43 17.28
N GLN A 350 12.05 -0.92 18.49
CA GLN A 350 11.70 0.44 18.85
C GLN A 350 12.45 1.46 17.99
N SER A 351 11.78 2.54 17.61
CA SER A 351 12.35 3.65 16.84
C SER A 351 12.16 4.97 17.59
N ALA A 352 13.14 5.88 17.46
CA ALA A 352 13.07 7.25 17.95
C ALA A 352 12.15 8.15 17.09
N GLY A 353 11.68 7.65 15.94
CA GLY A 353 10.82 8.40 15.02
C GLY A 353 11.48 9.67 14.48
N ALA A 354 10.66 10.69 14.18
CA ALA A 354 11.12 12.02 13.76
C ALA A 354 11.16 13.06 14.90
N ASP A 355 10.45 12.78 16.00
CA ASP A 355 10.34 13.61 17.20
C ASP A 355 10.25 12.69 18.45
N PRO A 356 11.24 12.70 19.36
CA PRO A 356 12.41 13.58 19.38
C PRO A 356 13.48 13.19 18.34
N GLY A 357 13.36 12.01 17.71
CA GLY A 357 14.27 11.52 16.69
C GLY A 357 15.65 11.11 17.20
N PRO A 358 16.57 10.75 16.29
CA PRO A 358 17.99 10.55 16.59
C PRO A 358 18.60 11.71 17.38
N ALA A 359 19.55 11.41 18.26
CA ALA A 359 20.23 12.44 19.04
C ALA A 359 20.94 13.47 18.15
N ALA A 360 21.50 13.00 17.03
CA ALA A 360 22.15 13.83 16.02
C ALA A 360 21.23 14.90 15.40
N TYR A 361 19.90 14.78 15.51
CA TYR A 361 18.97 15.78 14.99
C TYR A 361 18.82 17.00 15.92
N ALA A 362 19.38 16.96 17.14
CA ALA A 362 19.35 18.05 18.12
C ALA A 362 17.93 18.55 18.47
N LYS A 363 16.94 17.64 18.48
CA LYS A 363 15.54 17.91 18.85
C LYS A 363 15.15 17.37 20.23
N GLY A 364 16.14 17.01 21.06
CA GLY A 364 15.93 16.45 22.40
C GLY A 364 15.97 14.92 22.45
N GLY A 365 16.35 14.24 21.36
CA GLY A 365 16.62 12.81 21.36
C GLY A 365 17.91 12.51 22.13
N GLU A 366 17.90 11.48 22.98
CA GLU A 366 19.07 11.08 23.78
C GLU A 366 19.41 9.59 23.65
N GLU A 367 18.52 8.80 23.08
CA GLU A 367 18.73 7.36 22.90
C GLU A 367 19.61 7.10 21.67
N PRO A 368 20.56 6.15 21.73
CA PRO A 368 21.43 5.85 20.60
C PRO A 368 20.65 5.19 19.47
N THR A 369 20.78 5.73 18.26
CA THR A 369 20.12 5.19 17.05
C THR A 369 21.11 4.75 15.97
N VAL A 370 20.59 4.10 14.93
CA VAL A 370 21.37 3.73 13.73
C VAL A 370 21.92 4.98 13.03
N THR A 371 21.15 6.06 12.96
CA THR A 371 21.60 7.35 12.41
C THR A 371 22.74 7.92 13.25
N ASP A 372 22.67 7.86 14.58
CA ASP A 372 23.76 8.33 15.44
C ASP A 372 25.04 7.53 15.19
N ALA A 373 24.94 6.21 15.08
CA ALA A 373 26.08 5.36 14.73
C ALA A 373 26.67 5.70 13.35
N ASN A 374 25.83 5.97 12.33
CA ASN A 374 26.28 6.40 11.01
C ASN A 374 27.01 7.76 11.05
N VAL A 375 26.58 8.69 11.93
CA VAL A 375 27.26 9.97 12.15
C VAL A 375 28.60 9.77 12.85
N VAL A 376 28.66 8.95 13.90
CA VAL A 376 29.90 8.63 14.63
C VAL A 376 30.94 7.99 13.71
N LEU A 377 30.53 7.05 12.86
CA LEU A 377 31.40 6.39 11.88
C LEU A 377 31.82 7.29 10.72
N GLY A 378 31.14 8.43 10.54
CA GLY A 378 31.36 9.35 9.41
C GLY A 378 30.75 8.87 8.08
N TYR A 379 29.86 7.87 8.10
CA TYR A 379 29.09 7.47 6.91
C TYR A 379 28.07 8.54 6.53
N LEU A 380 27.53 9.23 7.53
CA LEU A 380 26.72 10.43 7.36
C LEU A 380 27.51 11.64 7.89
N PRO A 381 28.16 12.43 7.00
CA PRO A 381 28.98 13.56 7.45
C PRO A 381 28.13 14.62 8.13
N ALA A 382 28.57 15.12 9.29
CA ALA A 382 27.81 16.08 10.10
C ALA A 382 27.69 17.47 9.44
N GLU A 383 28.55 17.76 8.46
CA GLU A 383 28.54 18.99 7.68
C GLU A 383 27.39 19.03 6.66
N VAL A 384 26.79 17.88 6.34
CA VAL A 384 25.65 17.78 5.41
C VAL A 384 24.39 18.24 6.10
N ARG A 385 23.56 18.98 5.37
CA ARG A 385 22.21 19.31 5.83
C ARG A 385 21.23 18.23 5.40
N LEU A 386 20.57 17.60 6.37
CA LEU A 386 19.49 16.66 6.10
C LEU A 386 18.21 17.42 5.73
N GLY A 387 17.52 16.96 4.68
CA GLY A 387 16.26 17.58 4.24
C GLY A 387 16.40 19.08 3.92
N GLY A 388 17.55 19.51 3.40
CA GLY A 388 17.84 20.90 3.02
C GLY A 388 18.47 21.73 4.14
N ASP A 389 17.84 21.81 5.31
CA ASP A 389 18.23 22.80 6.34
C ASP A 389 18.66 22.24 7.71
N MET A 390 18.44 20.94 7.98
CA MET A 390 18.72 20.38 9.30
C MET A 390 20.22 20.13 9.49
N LYS A 391 20.83 20.82 10.45
CA LYS A 391 22.22 20.58 10.87
C LYS A 391 22.30 19.41 11.82
N LEU A 392 23.28 18.55 11.62
CA LEU A 392 23.56 17.41 12.48
C LEU A 392 24.48 17.81 13.65
N ASP A 393 24.16 17.30 14.83
CA ASP A 393 25.00 17.42 16.03
C ASP A 393 25.77 16.12 16.26
N ARG A 394 27.03 16.11 15.82
CA ARG A 394 27.92 14.98 16.03
C ARG A 394 28.19 14.71 17.51
N GLY A 395 28.29 15.74 18.34
CA GLY A 395 28.56 15.59 19.77
C GLY A 395 27.41 14.88 20.49
N ALA A 396 26.17 15.21 20.12
CA ALA A 396 24.98 14.52 20.63
C ALA A 396 24.97 13.03 20.21
N ALA A 397 25.30 12.73 18.96
CA ALA A 397 25.44 11.35 18.47
C ALA A 397 26.51 10.57 19.23
N GLU A 398 27.70 11.16 19.42
CA GLU A 398 28.81 10.53 20.16
C GLU A 398 28.40 10.24 21.61
N ALA A 399 27.75 11.20 22.29
CA ALA A 399 27.26 11.01 23.65
C ALA A 399 26.21 9.91 23.76
N ALA A 400 25.29 9.82 22.80
CA ALA A 400 24.27 8.77 22.79
C ALA A 400 24.91 7.38 22.58
N VAL A 401 25.78 7.22 21.58
CA VAL A 401 26.43 5.94 21.28
C VAL A 401 27.40 5.52 22.39
N GLN A 402 28.00 6.47 23.11
CA GLN A 402 28.87 6.17 24.27
C GLN A 402 28.13 5.35 25.35
N LYS A 403 26.82 5.51 25.51
CA LYS A 403 26.01 4.68 26.42
C LYS A 403 26.13 3.18 26.10
N ILE A 404 26.19 2.82 24.81
CA ILE A 404 26.36 1.44 24.35
C ILE A 404 27.80 0.97 24.53
N ALA A 405 28.76 1.84 24.21
CA ALA A 405 30.18 1.56 24.39
C ALA A 405 30.51 1.23 25.87
N ASP A 406 30.00 2.05 26.80
CA ASP A 406 30.19 1.86 28.24
C ASP A 406 29.51 0.57 28.74
N ALA A 407 28.29 0.28 28.27
CA ALA A 407 27.55 -0.91 28.68
C ALA A 407 28.22 -2.22 28.23
N LEU A 408 28.92 -2.21 27.10
CA LEU A 408 29.61 -3.39 26.55
C LEU A 408 31.11 -3.43 26.85
N GLY A 409 31.69 -2.35 27.40
CA GLY A 409 33.13 -2.21 27.60
C GLY A 409 33.91 -2.11 26.29
N LEU A 410 33.36 -1.46 25.27
CA LEU A 410 33.95 -1.27 23.94
C LEU A 410 34.38 0.18 23.72
N SER A 411 35.18 0.44 22.68
CA SER A 411 35.39 1.82 22.21
C SER A 411 34.15 2.37 21.50
N LEU A 412 34.04 3.69 21.43
CA LEU A 412 32.94 4.39 20.74
C LEU A 412 32.76 3.90 19.28
N MET A 413 33.86 3.75 18.54
CA MET A 413 33.83 3.32 17.13
C MET A 413 33.42 1.86 16.98
N GLU A 414 33.86 0.98 17.89
CA GLU A 414 33.44 -0.42 17.90
C GLU A 414 31.95 -0.55 18.21
N ALA A 415 31.44 0.22 19.18
CA ALA A 415 30.02 0.26 19.50
C ALA A 415 29.19 0.74 18.31
N ALA A 416 29.58 1.85 17.67
CA ALA A 416 28.91 2.37 16.48
C ALA A 416 28.92 1.35 15.32
N SER A 417 30.06 0.72 15.06
CA SER A 417 30.19 -0.33 14.04
C SER A 417 29.33 -1.56 14.36
N GLY A 418 29.23 -1.94 15.64
CA GLY A 418 28.35 -3.01 16.11
C GLY A 418 26.87 -2.72 15.86
N ILE A 419 26.42 -1.49 16.12
CA ILE A 419 25.04 -1.04 15.85
C ILE A 419 24.71 -1.18 14.35
N VAL A 420 25.58 -0.65 13.48
CA VAL A 420 25.40 -0.73 12.02
C VAL A 420 25.42 -2.18 11.53
N SER A 421 26.34 -3.00 12.03
CA SER A 421 26.43 -4.41 11.65
C SER A 421 25.17 -5.18 12.04
N LEU A 422 24.64 -4.95 13.24
CA LEU A 422 23.45 -5.64 13.71
C LEU A 422 22.19 -5.22 12.95
N VAL A 423 22.03 -3.93 12.62
CA VAL A 423 20.88 -3.51 11.81
C VAL A 423 20.95 -4.09 10.39
N ASN A 424 22.15 -4.21 9.82
CA ASN A 424 22.34 -4.83 8.50
C ASN A 424 21.97 -6.31 8.51
N GLU A 425 22.31 -7.06 9.56
CA GLU A 425 21.90 -8.47 9.70
C GLU A 425 20.37 -8.62 9.84
N ASN A 426 19.71 -7.70 10.56
CA ASN A 426 18.25 -7.69 10.65
C ASN A 426 17.60 -7.45 9.27
N MET A 427 18.11 -6.48 8.50
CA MET A 427 17.62 -6.17 7.15
C MET A 427 17.97 -7.28 6.14
N TYR A 428 19.12 -7.93 6.29
CA TYR A 428 19.50 -9.13 5.54
C TYR A 428 18.48 -10.27 5.73
N GLY A 429 17.99 -10.47 6.96
CA GLY A 429 16.91 -11.40 7.25
C GLY A 429 15.65 -11.13 6.41
N ALA A 430 15.26 -9.85 6.28
CA ALA A 430 14.11 -9.46 5.45
C ALA A 430 14.33 -9.74 3.96
N LEU A 431 15.52 -9.43 3.43
CA LEU A 431 15.89 -9.73 2.05
C LEU A 431 15.84 -11.24 1.76
N ARG A 432 16.21 -12.10 2.72
CA ARG A 432 16.09 -13.56 2.58
C ARG A 432 14.64 -14.04 2.52
N LEU A 433 13.72 -13.39 3.23
CA LEU A 433 12.28 -13.72 3.20
C LEU A 433 11.65 -13.50 1.81
N VAL A 434 12.11 -12.48 1.07
CA VAL A 434 11.60 -12.18 -0.28
C VAL A 434 12.38 -12.89 -1.39
N SER A 435 13.51 -13.51 -1.07
CA SER A 435 14.36 -14.19 -2.05
C SER A 435 14.50 -15.69 -1.77
N VAL A 436 15.44 -16.06 -0.89
CA VAL A 436 15.83 -17.44 -0.60
C VAL A 436 14.65 -18.29 -0.12
N GLU A 437 13.81 -17.76 0.76
CA GLU A 437 12.65 -18.50 1.27
C GLU A 437 11.54 -18.71 0.23
N GLN A 438 11.55 -17.91 -0.85
CA GLN A 438 10.68 -18.08 -2.01
C GLN A 438 11.34 -18.92 -3.12
N GLY A 439 12.58 -19.38 -2.93
CA GLY A 439 13.30 -20.23 -3.88
C GLY A 439 14.17 -19.49 -4.89
N HIS A 440 14.42 -18.19 -4.72
CA HIS A 440 15.28 -17.40 -5.60
C HIS A 440 16.73 -17.35 -5.09
N ASP A 441 17.71 -17.37 -6.01
CA ASP A 441 19.12 -17.15 -5.72
C ASP A 441 19.44 -15.64 -5.79
N PRO A 442 19.74 -14.96 -4.66
CA PRO A 442 19.98 -13.51 -4.65
C PRO A 442 21.12 -13.03 -5.55
N ARG A 443 22.05 -13.93 -5.92
CA ARG A 443 23.18 -13.61 -6.82
C ARG A 443 22.75 -13.29 -8.24
N GLU A 444 21.54 -13.68 -8.62
CA GLU A 444 20.96 -13.39 -9.94
C GLU A 444 20.25 -12.03 -9.99
N PHE A 445 20.24 -11.29 -8.87
CA PHE A 445 19.50 -10.04 -8.70
C PHE A 445 20.46 -8.90 -8.34
N ALA A 446 20.27 -7.74 -8.98
CA ALA A 446 20.91 -6.51 -8.54
C ALA A 446 20.19 -5.98 -7.27
N LEU A 447 20.91 -5.29 -6.38
CA LEU A 447 20.30 -4.67 -5.20
C LEU A 447 20.08 -3.18 -5.49
N ILE A 448 18.84 -2.72 -5.53
CA ILE A 448 18.53 -1.29 -5.66
C ILE A 448 18.13 -0.71 -4.30
N ALA A 449 18.92 0.26 -3.82
CA ALA A 449 18.75 0.83 -2.49
C ALA A 449 18.28 2.28 -2.56
N PHE A 450 17.18 2.56 -1.86
CA PHE A 450 16.53 3.86 -1.84
C PHE A 450 15.93 4.18 -0.47
N GLY A 451 15.17 5.26 -0.39
CA GLY A 451 14.79 5.87 0.87
C GLY A 451 15.89 6.79 1.42
N GLY A 452 15.60 7.43 2.54
CA GLY A 452 16.52 8.40 3.15
C GLY A 452 17.80 7.78 3.72
N ALA A 453 17.75 6.52 4.14
CA ALA A 453 18.87 5.82 4.78
C ALA A 453 19.39 4.62 3.97
N GLY A 454 18.65 4.13 2.97
CA GLY A 454 19.03 2.91 2.21
C GLY A 454 20.44 2.95 1.61
N PRO A 455 20.84 4.02 0.90
CA PRO A 455 22.17 4.10 0.31
C PRO A 455 23.33 3.95 1.31
N LEU A 456 23.15 4.32 2.58
CA LEU A 456 24.17 4.18 3.63
C LEU A 456 24.48 2.71 3.95
N HIS A 457 23.50 1.82 3.75
CA HIS A 457 23.57 0.40 4.11
C HIS A 457 23.72 -0.52 2.88
N ALA A 458 23.52 0.02 1.68
CA ALA A 458 23.40 -0.72 0.43
C ALA A 458 24.61 -1.63 0.12
N ASN A 459 25.85 -1.11 0.25
CA ASN A 459 27.06 -1.92 -0.02
C ASN A 459 27.24 -3.06 0.98
N ALA A 460 26.85 -2.86 2.25
CA ALA A 460 26.93 -3.91 3.26
C ALA A 460 25.94 -5.04 2.93
N LEU A 461 24.71 -4.68 2.56
CA LEU A 461 23.68 -5.65 2.16
C LEU A 461 24.02 -6.33 0.83
N GLY A 462 24.57 -5.62 -0.16
CA GLY A 462 25.05 -6.22 -1.41
C GLY A 462 26.13 -7.28 -1.16
N ARG A 463 27.02 -7.06 -0.19
CA ARG A 463 28.00 -8.06 0.24
C ARG A 463 27.35 -9.26 0.95
N LEU A 464 26.43 -9.02 1.88
CA LEU A 464 25.74 -10.10 2.62
C LEU A 464 24.88 -10.98 1.70
N MET A 465 24.16 -10.36 0.76
CA MET A 465 23.33 -11.07 -0.22
C MET A 465 24.13 -11.65 -1.39
N SER A 466 25.36 -11.15 -1.63
CA SER A 466 26.09 -11.37 -2.88
C SER A 466 25.32 -10.90 -4.13
N SER A 467 24.51 -9.85 -3.98
CA SER A 467 23.69 -9.24 -5.03
C SER A 467 24.41 -8.03 -5.60
N TRP A 468 24.84 -8.14 -6.86
CA TRP A 468 25.60 -7.11 -7.56
C TRP A 468 25.06 -6.90 -8.98
N PRO A 469 25.09 -5.67 -9.51
CA PRO A 469 25.56 -4.46 -8.86
C PRO A 469 24.61 -3.95 -7.76
N VAL A 470 25.15 -3.07 -6.90
CA VAL A 470 24.32 -2.22 -6.02
C VAL A 470 24.00 -0.95 -6.79
N ILE A 471 22.71 -0.66 -6.98
CA ILE A 471 22.20 0.47 -7.75
C ILE A 471 21.65 1.51 -6.77
N ILE A 472 22.14 2.75 -6.87
CA ILE A 472 21.61 3.89 -6.12
C ILE A 472 20.97 4.85 -7.13
N PRO A 473 19.64 5.06 -7.05
CA PRO A 473 18.96 5.97 -7.97
C PRO A 473 19.34 7.43 -7.69
N PRO A 474 19.24 8.33 -8.70
CA PRO A 474 19.27 9.77 -8.46
C PRO A 474 18.14 10.16 -7.50
N GLY A 475 18.44 10.90 -6.43
CA GLY A 475 17.44 11.31 -5.45
C GLY A 475 16.74 10.13 -4.74
N PRO A 476 17.47 9.23 -4.05
CA PRO A 476 16.91 8.01 -3.46
C PRO A 476 15.78 8.27 -2.45
N GLY A 477 15.74 9.44 -1.82
CA GLY A 477 14.71 9.83 -0.87
C GLY A 477 13.39 10.31 -1.47
N VAL A 478 13.25 10.37 -2.80
CA VAL A 478 12.01 10.75 -3.52
C VAL A 478 11.58 9.67 -4.52
N LEU A 479 12.10 8.43 -4.40
CA LEU A 479 11.88 7.38 -5.40
C LEU A 479 10.41 6.97 -5.53
N CYS A 480 9.61 7.06 -4.47
CA CYS A 480 8.18 6.79 -4.55
C CYS A 480 7.48 7.74 -5.54
N ALA A 481 7.76 9.05 -5.45
CA ALA A 481 7.25 10.03 -6.41
C ALA A 481 7.75 9.78 -7.84
N TYR A 482 8.97 9.23 -8.01
CA TYR A 482 9.44 8.72 -9.30
C TYR A 482 8.57 7.56 -9.82
N GLY A 483 8.26 6.60 -8.96
CA GLY A 483 7.36 5.51 -9.29
C GLY A 483 6.00 6.01 -9.71
N ASP A 484 5.39 6.89 -8.91
CA ASP A 484 4.09 7.50 -9.23
C ASP A 484 4.14 8.18 -10.59
N ALA A 485 5.18 8.97 -10.86
CA ALA A 485 5.35 9.69 -12.12
C ALA A 485 5.53 8.80 -13.36
N THR A 486 6.06 7.59 -13.18
CA THR A 486 6.49 6.69 -14.27
C THR A 486 5.63 5.43 -14.39
N THR A 487 4.73 5.21 -13.45
CA THR A 487 3.79 4.08 -13.45
C THR A 487 2.76 4.24 -14.55
N ARG A 488 2.29 3.10 -15.08
CA ARG A 488 1.27 3.05 -16.12
C ARG A 488 -0.09 2.75 -15.52
N VAL A 489 -1.13 3.25 -16.16
CA VAL A 489 -2.51 2.84 -15.88
C VAL A 489 -2.64 1.35 -16.15
N ARG A 490 -3.29 0.65 -15.22
CA ARG A 490 -3.55 -0.78 -15.33
C ARG A 490 -4.93 -1.06 -14.77
N ASN A 491 -5.68 -1.89 -15.50
CA ASN A 491 -6.91 -2.47 -15.01
C ASN A 491 -6.84 -4.00 -15.07
N GLU A 492 -7.65 -4.66 -14.24
CA GLU A 492 -7.76 -6.10 -14.18
C GLU A 492 -9.23 -6.49 -14.03
N ALA A 493 -9.62 -7.56 -14.72
CA ALA A 493 -10.91 -8.19 -14.53
C ALA A 493 -10.68 -9.68 -14.26
N SER A 494 -11.44 -10.24 -13.32
CA SER A 494 -11.34 -11.65 -12.96
C SER A 494 -12.72 -12.29 -12.89
N ARG A 495 -12.77 -13.61 -13.08
CA ARG A 495 -13.99 -14.41 -12.97
C ARG A 495 -13.66 -15.80 -12.47
N THR A 496 -14.43 -16.28 -11.51
CA THR A 496 -14.37 -17.70 -11.13
C THR A 496 -15.07 -18.57 -12.18
N PHE A 497 -14.37 -19.58 -12.68
CA PHE A 497 -14.90 -20.57 -13.60
C PHE A 497 -14.63 -21.99 -13.10
N ILE A 498 -15.65 -22.65 -12.53
CA ILE A 498 -15.52 -24.01 -11.99
C ILE A 498 -16.13 -25.01 -12.96
N ARG A 499 -15.27 -25.77 -13.62
CA ARG A 499 -15.64 -26.91 -14.47
C ARG A 499 -14.67 -28.06 -14.29
N ARG A 500 -15.14 -29.27 -14.60
CA ARG A 500 -14.23 -30.41 -14.77
C ARG A 500 -13.50 -30.19 -16.10
N PHE A 501 -12.18 -30.32 -16.10
CA PHE A 501 -11.35 -30.10 -17.30
C PHE A 501 -11.88 -30.86 -18.55
N GLY A 502 -12.25 -32.13 -18.40
CA GLY A 502 -12.81 -32.93 -19.51
C GLY A 502 -14.21 -32.52 -19.99
N ARG A 503 -14.82 -31.49 -19.38
CA ARG A 503 -16.07 -30.87 -19.78
C ARG A 503 -15.91 -29.38 -20.12
N THR A 504 -14.68 -28.86 -20.09
CA THR A 504 -14.38 -27.49 -20.47
C THR A 504 -14.31 -27.42 -21.99
N ASN A 505 -15.01 -26.45 -22.58
CA ASN A 505 -14.89 -26.12 -24.00
C ASN A 505 -13.84 -25.00 -24.17
N ALA A 506 -12.98 -25.12 -25.18
CA ALA A 506 -12.02 -24.08 -25.51
C ALA A 506 -12.70 -22.77 -25.94
N GLU A 507 -13.82 -22.85 -26.66
CA GLU A 507 -14.59 -21.68 -27.07
C GLU A 507 -15.19 -20.96 -25.85
N GLU A 508 -15.76 -21.71 -24.89
CA GLU A 508 -16.29 -21.13 -23.64
C GLU A 508 -15.20 -20.39 -22.85
N ALA A 509 -14.00 -20.96 -22.77
CA ALA A 509 -12.87 -20.30 -22.10
C ALA A 509 -12.40 -19.05 -22.87
N ALA A 510 -12.37 -19.11 -24.20
CA ALA A 510 -11.99 -17.96 -25.05
C ALA A 510 -13.02 -16.82 -24.95
N ASP A 511 -14.32 -17.15 -24.90
CA ASP A 511 -15.39 -16.17 -24.70
C ASP A 511 -15.24 -15.48 -23.34
N ILE A 512 -14.96 -16.24 -22.27
CA ILE A 512 -14.70 -15.69 -20.94
C ILE A 512 -13.51 -14.72 -20.98
N PHE A 513 -12.40 -15.10 -21.62
CA PHE A 513 -11.24 -14.22 -21.72
C PHE A 513 -11.53 -12.97 -22.54
N THR A 514 -12.33 -13.08 -23.60
CA THR A 514 -12.75 -11.95 -24.43
C THR A 514 -13.60 -10.98 -23.62
N ASP A 515 -14.56 -11.49 -22.84
CA ASP A 515 -15.41 -10.69 -21.96
C ASP A 515 -14.57 -9.96 -20.89
N LEU A 516 -13.60 -10.66 -20.28
CA LEU A 516 -12.70 -10.07 -19.27
C LEU A 516 -11.78 -9.02 -19.89
N ALA A 517 -11.25 -9.25 -21.09
CA ALA A 517 -10.44 -8.28 -21.81
C ALA A 517 -11.24 -7.01 -22.11
N GLU A 518 -12.49 -7.15 -22.57
CA GLU A 518 -13.34 -6.00 -22.86
C GLU A 518 -13.67 -5.20 -21.59
N GLN A 519 -13.97 -5.87 -20.48
CA GLN A 519 -14.20 -5.22 -19.18
C GLN A 519 -12.96 -4.46 -18.69
N ALA A 520 -11.79 -5.09 -18.76
CA ALA A 520 -10.54 -4.45 -18.35
C ALA A 520 -10.24 -3.22 -19.20
N SER A 521 -10.41 -3.33 -20.52
CA SER A 521 -10.14 -2.24 -21.47
C SER A 521 -11.18 -1.13 -21.44
N GLN A 522 -12.45 -1.39 -21.10
CA GLN A 522 -13.46 -0.34 -21.01
C GLN A 522 -13.05 0.75 -20.00
N ALA A 523 -12.49 0.37 -18.86
CA ALA A 523 -12.00 1.37 -17.90
C ALA A 523 -10.83 2.20 -18.46
N LEU A 524 -9.95 1.59 -19.26
CA LEU A 524 -8.86 2.32 -19.92
C LEU A 524 -9.39 3.27 -21.00
N ASP A 525 -10.47 2.91 -21.69
CA ASP A 525 -11.14 3.78 -22.66
C ASP A 525 -11.78 4.99 -21.98
N GLU A 526 -12.43 4.77 -20.83
CA GLU A 526 -13.00 5.84 -19.99
C GLU A 526 -11.92 6.80 -19.47
N GLU A 527 -10.69 6.30 -19.29
CA GLU A 527 -9.49 7.10 -18.99
C GLU A 527 -8.82 7.70 -20.23
N GLY A 528 -9.38 7.52 -21.43
CA GLY A 528 -8.90 8.13 -22.67
C GLY A 528 -7.69 7.45 -23.30
N ILE A 529 -7.36 6.22 -22.90
CA ILE A 529 -6.22 5.47 -23.44
C ILE A 529 -6.63 4.72 -24.71
N PRO A 530 -6.04 5.02 -25.88
CA PRO A 530 -6.41 4.36 -27.13
C PRO A 530 -6.16 2.85 -27.09
N ARG A 531 -7.10 2.05 -27.62
CA ARG A 531 -6.97 0.58 -27.74
C ARG A 531 -5.69 0.12 -28.45
N SER A 532 -5.12 0.93 -29.35
CA SER A 532 -3.85 0.64 -30.02
C SER A 532 -2.64 0.62 -29.08
N ASP A 533 -2.75 1.30 -27.94
CA ASP A 533 -1.68 1.50 -26.97
C ASP A 533 -1.87 0.61 -25.74
N GLN A 534 -2.96 -0.16 -25.70
CA GLN A 534 -3.28 -1.11 -24.64
C GLN A 534 -2.61 -2.46 -24.92
N THR A 535 -2.03 -3.07 -23.89
CA THR A 535 -1.50 -4.44 -23.94
C THR A 535 -2.31 -5.33 -23.02
N LEU A 536 -2.80 -6.46 -23.53
CA LEU A 536 -3.59 -7.43 -22.78
C LEU A 536 -2.76 -8.66 -22.43
N SER A 537 -2.87 -9.08 -21.17
CA SER A 537 -2.30 -10.33 -20.65
C SER A 537 -3.42 -11.19 -20.08
N TYR A 538 -3.33 -12.51 -20.27
CA TYR A 538 -4.34 -13.46 -19.85
C TYR A 538 -3.71 -14.48 -18.89
N GLN A 539 -4.38 -14.77 -17.78
CA GLN A 539 -3.96 -15.76 -16.79
C GLN A 539 -5.14 -16.64 -16.39
N ALA A 540 -4.87 -17.93 -16.16
CA ALA A 540 -5.79 -18.87 -15.54
C ALA A 540 -5.04 -19.67 -14.48
N ASP A 541 -5.69 -19.84 -13.33
CA ASP A 541 -5.18 -20.59 -12.17
C ASP A 541 -5.83 -21.97 -12.03
#